data_AF-A0A158M0S3-F1
#
_entry.id   AF-A0A158M0S3-F1
#
_cell.length_a   1.000
_cell.length_b   1.000
_cell.length_c   1.000
_cell.angle_alpha   90.00
_cell.angle_beta   90.00
_cell.angle_gamma   90.00
#
_symmetry.space_group_name_H-M   'P 1'
#
loop_
_entity.id
_entity.type
_entity.pdbx_description
1 polymer ?
#
loop_
_entity_poly.entity_id
_entity_poly.type
_entity_poly.pdbx_seq_one_letter_code
_entity_poly.pdbx_strand_id
1 'polypeptide(L)' 'MEWKIVRSGWVGDRNFDVEMSEETAGFVPRVKVYGFPTLDVADAPYPTEALALKGALRRLSQEFDEEPRFE' A
#
# COMPACT_ATOMS: atom_id res chain seq x y z
N MET A 1 -1.62 8.38 14.83
CA MET A 1 -1.96 7.35 13.84
C MET A 1 -0.86 6.30 13.87
N GLU A 2 -1.22 5.07 14.20
CA GLU A 2 -0.29 3.95 14.13
C GLU A 2 -0.39 3.35 12.71
N TRP A 3 0.74 3.21 12.05
CA TRP A 3 0.84 2.56 10.75
C TRP A 3 1.34 1.14 10.98
N LYS A 4 0.60 0.15 10.49
CA LYS A 4 0.96 -1.27 10.59
C LYS A 4 1.26 -1.83 9.22
N ILE A 5 2.34 -2.58 9.09
CA ILE A 5 2.65 -3.32 7.86
C ILE A 5 1.67 -4.48 7.77
N VAL A 6 0.85 -4.50 6.72
CA VAL A 6 -0.15 -5.55 6.47
C VAL A 6 0.27 -6.50 5.34
N ARG A 7 1.22 -6.07 4.52
CA ARG A 7 1.79 -6.86 3.44
C ARG A 7 3.15 -6.32 3.03
N SER A 8 4.06 -7.20 2.68
CA SER A 8 5.36 -6.85 2.11
C SER A 8 5.61 -7.66 0.84
N GLY A 9 6.56 -7.22 0.03
CA GLY A 9 6.94 -7.92 -1.17
C GLY A 9 7.95 -7.15 -2.01
N TRP A 10 8.05 -7.57 -3.27
CA TRP A 10 8.97 -7.05 -4.26
C TRP A 10 8.22 -6.58 -5.50
N VAL A 11 8.61 -5.45 -6.07
CA VAL A 11 8.19 -4.98 -7.40
C VAL A 11 9.45 -4.71 -8.23
N GLY A 12 9.63 -5.45 -9.32
CA GLY A 12 10.94 -5.51 -9.98
C GLY A 12 12.02 -5.96 -8.99
N ASP A 13 13.07 -5.14 -8.80
CA ASP A 13 14.16 -5.38 -7.83
C ASP A 13 14.00 -4.55 -6.54
N ARG A 14 12.82 -3.98 -6.30
CA ARG A 14 12.55 -3.06 -5.18
C ARG A 14 11.67 -3.72 -4.13
N ASN A 15 12.07 -3.61 -2.87
CA ASN A 15 11.21 -3.97 -1.75
C ASN A 15 10.08 -2.96 -1.59
N PHE A 16 8.91 -3.44 -1.17
CA PHE A 16 7.82 -2.58 -0.72
C PHE A 16 7.11 -3.14 0.51
N ASP A 17 6.57 -2.20 1.31
CA ASP A 17 5.62 -2.46 2.38
C ASP A 17 4.31 -1.74 2.08
N VAL A 18 3.20 -2.44 2.26
CA VAL A 18 1.87 -1.84 2.40
C VAL A 18 1.64 -1.59 3.87
N GLU A 19 1.49 -0.31 4.21
CA GLU A 19 1.14 0.12 5.56
C GLU A 19 -0.33 0.53 5.62
N MET A 20 -0.96 0.23 6.74
CA MET A 20 -2.36 0.53 7.00
C MET A 20 -2.51 1.33 8.29
N SER A 21 -3.34 2.36 8.28
CA SER A 21 -3.84 3.01 9.48
C SER A 21 -5.35 2.86 9.57
N GLU A 22 -5.84 2.47 10.73
CA GLU A 22 -7.27 2.41 11.02
C GLU A 22 -7.73 3.74 11.63
N GLU A 23 -8.74 4.35 11.01
CA GLU A 23 -9.33 5.61 11.42
C GLU A 23 -10.84 5.43 11.63
N THR A 24 -11.49 6.41 12.28
CA THR A 24 -12.95 6.37 12.52
C THR A 24 -13.77 6.28 11.22
N ALA A 25 -13.24 6.81 10.12
CA ALA A 25 -13.89 6.79 8.80
C ALA A 25 -13.58 5.53 7.97
N GLY A 26 -12.64 4.67 8.41
CA GLY A 26 -12.23 3.46 7.71
C GLY A 26 -10.73 3.23 7.71
N PHE A 27 -10.24 2.53 6.69
CA PHE A 27 -8.86 2.10 6.55
C PHE A 27 -8.12 2.97 5.53
N VAL A 28 -6.99 3.54 5.94
CA VAL A 28 -6.11 4.35 5.10
C VAL A 28 -4.87 3.53 4.75
N PRO A 29 -4.70 3.09 3.49
CA PRO A 29 -3.51 2.42 3.03
C PRO A 29 -2.48 3.41 2.46
N ARG A 30 -1.21 3.06 2.56
CA ARG A 30 -0.11 3.66 1.78
C ARG A 30 0.92 2.60 1.40
N VAL A 31 1.73 2.88 0.40
CA VAL A 31 2.80 1.97 -0.02
C VAL A 31 4.15 2.64 0.14
N LYS A 32 5.05 1.99 0.88
CA LYS A 32 6.46 2.38 0.98
C LYS A 32 7.27 1.49 0.05
N VAL A 33 7.84 2.08 -1.00
CA VAL A 33 8.86 1.40 -1.80
C VAL A 33 10.22 1.91 -1.35
N TYR A 34 11.10 1.01 -0.96
CA TYR A 34 12.39 1.40 -0.38
C TYR A 34 13.23 2.16 -1.42
N GLY A 35 13.68 3.37 -1.04
CA GLY A 35 14.40 4.27 -1.93
C GLY A 35 13.53 5.24 -2.73
N PHE A 36 12.21 5.22 -2.55
CA PHE A 36 11.24 6.09 -3.24
C PHE A 36 10.39 6.89 -2.23
N PRO A 37 9.76 8.00 -2.67
CA PRO A 37 8.72 8.64 -1.90
C PRO A 37 7.58 7.66 -1.56
N THR A 38 6.91 7.90 -0.43
CA THR A 38 5.74 7.11 -0.05
C THR A 38 4.61 7.36 -1.05
N LEU A 39 3.93 6.28 -1.45
CA LEU A 39 2.81 6.34 -2.37
C LEU A 39 1.52 6.37 -1.56
N ASP A 40 0.90 7.53 -1.49
CA ASP A 40 -0.42 7.69 -0.87
C ASP A 40 -1.53 7.24 -1.82
N VAL A 41 -2.62 6.70 -1.26
CA VAL A 41 -3.78 6.24 -2.02
C VAL A 41 -4.88 7.29 -1.96
N ALA A 42 -5.18 7.90 -3.11
CA ALA A 42 -6.10 9.05 -3.20
C ALA A 42 -7.55 8.74 -2.82
N ASP A 43 -8.00 7.49 -2.97
CA ASP A 43 -9.39 7.08 -2.71
C ASP A 43 -9.63 6.61 -1.26
N ALA A 44 -8.65 6.81 -0.37
CA ALA A 44 -8.79 6.52 1.06
C ALA A 44 -9.66 7.58 1.76
N PRO A 45 -10.35 7.24 2.88
CA PRO A 45 -10.37 5.94 3.56
C PRO A 45 -11.33 4.93 2.92
N TYR A 46 -11.01 3.64 3.04
CA TYR A 46 -11.83 2.52 2.56
C TYR A 46 -12.63 1.88 3.70
N PRO A 47 -13.81 1.27 3.43
CA PRO A 47 -14.63 0.68 4.48
C PRO A 47 -14.10 -0.64 5.05
N THR A 48 -13.15 -1.31 4.36
CA THR A 48 -12.54 -2.57 4.82
C THR A 48 -11.05 -2.61 4.51
N GLU A 49 -10.28 -3.34 5.33
CA GLU A 49 -8.86 -3.57 5.12
C GLU A 49 -8.56 -4.22 3.75
N ALA A 50 -9.41 -5.17 3.32
CA ALA A 50 -9.26 -5.84 2.03
C ALA A 50 -9.41 -4.89 0.83
N LEU A 51 -10.29 -3.89 0.92
CA LEU A 51 -10.43 -2.87 -0.12
C LEU A 51 -9.27 -1.88 -0.09
N ALA A 52 -8.83 -1.49 1.10
CA ALA A 52 -7.65 -0.64 1.27
C ALA A 52 -6.39 -1.29 0.69
N LEU A 53 -6.18 -2.58 0.96
CA LEU A 53 -5.07 -3.34 0.40
C LEU A 53 -5.11 -3.40 -1.14
N LYS A 54 -6.29 -3.63 -1.73
CA LYS A 54 -6.48 -3.55 -3.19
C LYS A 54 -6.15 -2.15 -3.73
N GLY A 55 -6.55 -1.10 -3.01
CA GLY A 55 -6.23 0.30 -3.31
C GLY A 55 -4.71 0.55 -3.35
N ALA A 56 -3.99 0.08 -2.33
CA ALA A 56 -2.53 0.15 -2.26
C ALA A 56 -1.85 -0.60 -3.42
N LEU A 57 -2.23 -1.84 -3.70
CA LEU A 57 -1.63 -2.62 -4.78
C LEU A 57 -1.89 -1.98 -6.15
N ARG A 58 -3.09 -1.41 -6.38
CA ARG A 58 -3.38 -0.64 -7.59
C ARG A 58 -2.53 0.63 -7.69
N ARG A 59 -2.30 1.34 -6.57
CA ARG A 59 -1.43 2.52 -6.55
C ARG A 59 0.02 2.14 -6.87
N LEU A 60 0.48 1.00 -6.37
CA LEU A 60 1.80 0.45 -6.68
C LEU A 60 1.94 0.14 -8.18
N SER A 61 0.97 -0.53 -8.79
CA SER A 61 0.98 -0.84 -10.23
C SER A 61 0.83 0.37 -11.15
N GLN A 62 0.38 1.52 -10.62
CA GLN A 62 0.37 2.79 -11.37
C GLN A 62 1.75 3.46 -11.38
N GLU A 63 2.57 3.20 -10.36
CA GLU A 63 3.93 3.74 -10.27
C GLU A 63 4.94 2.88 -11.03
N PHE A 64 4.75 1.56 -11.00
CA PHE A 64 5.69 0.59 -11.54
C PHE A 64 4.98 -0.36 -12.50
N ASP A 65 5.56 -0.55 -13.68
CA ASP A 65 5.04 -1.43 -14.75
C ASP A 65 5.45 -2.91 -14.55
N GLU A 66 5.76 -3.29 -13.31
CA GLU A 66 6.11 -4.66 -12.93
C GLU A 66 5.11 -5.25 -11.95
N GLU A 67 4.85 -6.54 -12.08
CA GLU A 67 3.95 -7.24 -11.18
C GLU A 67 4.58 -7.41 -9.78
N PRO A 68 3.83 -7.12 -8.70
CA PRO A 68 4.32 -7.35 -7.35
C PRO A 68 4.38 -8.85 -7.03
N ARG A 69 5.46 -9.27 -6.38
CA ARG A 69 5.69 -10.61 -5.82
C ARG A 69 5.66 -10.53 -4.30
N PHE A 70 4.86 -11.35 -3.65
CA PHE A 70 4.67 -11.30 -2.19
C PHE A 70 5.60 -12.29 -1.47
N GLU A 71 5.97 -11.96 -0.24
CA GLU A 71 6.68 -12.86 0.70
C GLU A 71 5.72 -13.57 1.65
#